data_AF-A0A7K3Z0B8-F1
#
_entry.id   AF-A0A7K3Z0B8-F1
#
_cell.length_a   1.000
_cell.length_b   1.000
_cell.length_c   1.000
_cell.angle_alpha   90.00
_cell.angle_beta   90.00
_cell.angle_gamma   90.00
#
_symmetry.space_group_name_H-M   'P 1'
#
loop_
_entity.id
_entity.type
_entity.pdbx_description
1 polymer ?
#
loop_
_entity_poly.entity_id
_entity_poly.type
_entity_poly.pdbx_seq_one_letter_code
_entity_poly.pdbx_strand_id
1 'polypeptide(L)'
;MKPEDVDWLVYHRIPENAVITEKELRESCGLDAADLTGSLARLERSCLIERCEEGVRMLNIGEALIRNQCKYEPDLPYTIENGVIKARKN
;
A
#
# COMPACT_ATOMS: atom_id res chain seq x y z
N MET A 1 -7.89 10.86 16.70
CA MET A 1 -6.76 9.95 16.93
C MET A 1 -5.54 10.52 16.19
N LYS A 2 -4.30 10.29 16.60
CA LYS A 2 -3.16 10.76 15.80
C LYS A 2 -3.14 10.00 14.47
N PRO A 3 -2.67 10.60 13.36
CA PRO A 3 -2.60 9.91 12.08
C PRO A 3 -1.84 8.58 12.16
N GLU A 4 -0.75 8.52 12.92
CA GLU A 4 0.05 7.30 13.07
C GLU A 4 -0.70 6.16 13.78
N ASP A 5 -1.53 6.48 14.78
CA ASP A 5 -2.32 5.50 15.51
C ASP A 5 -3.40 4.88 14.60
N VAL A 6 -4.01 5.70 13.73
CA VAL A 6 -4.97 5.24 12.72
C VAL A 6 -4.26 4.34 11.70
N ASP A 7 -3.08 4.75 11.23
CA ASP A 7 -2.30 3.97 10.27
C ASP A 7 -1.90 2.61 10.84
N TRP A 8 -1.48 2.58 12.10
CA TRP A 8 -1.17 1.34 12.80
C TRP A 8 -2.39 0.42 12.89
N LEU A 9 -3.55 0.96 13.32
CA LEU A 9 -4.80 0.21 13.42
C LEU A 9 -5.21 -0.39 12.08
N VAL A 10 -5.24 0.43 11.02
CA VAL A 10 -5.63 0.00 9.68
C VAL A 10 -4.67 -1.07 9.16
N TYR A 11 -3.36 -0.84 9.28
CA TYR A 11 -2.35 -1.77 8.76
C TYR A 11 -2.43 -3.15 9.41
N HIS A 12 -2.62 -3.22 10.73
CA HIS A 12 -2.72 -4.50 11.47
C HIS A 12 -4.04 -5.25 11.23
N ARG A 13 -5.03 -4.58 10.62
CA ARG A 13 -6.31 -5.20 10.30
C ARG A 13 -6.33 -5.83 8.92
N ILE A 14 -5.33 -5.55 8.08
CA ILE A 14 -5.17 -6.18 6.78
C ILE A 14 -4.59 -7.59 6.98
N PRO A 15 -5.18 -8.64 6.36
CA PRO A 15 -4.68 -9.99 6.49
C PRO A 15 -3.33 -10.19 5.76
N GLU A 16 -2.42 -10.90 6.43
CA GLU A 16 -1.14 -11.33 5.87
C GLU A 16 -1.41 -12.36 4.76
N ASN A 17 -1.23 -11.98 3.49
CA ASN A 17 -1.49 -12.80 2.29
C ASN A 17 -2.94 -12.89 1.79
N ALA A 18 -3.82 -11.95 2.15
CA ALA A 18 -5.12 -11.84 1.50
C ALA A 18 -5.48 -10.38 1.18
N VAL A 19 -6.51 -10.24 0.37
CA VAL A 19 -7.13 -8.94 0.04
C VAL A 19 -8.31 -8.74 0.98
N ILE A 20 -8.48 -7.51 1.48
CA ILE A 20 -9.65 -7.08 2.25
C ILE A 20 -10.29 -5.85 1.57
N THR A 21 -11.62 -5.80 1.51
CA THR A 21 -12.28 -4.63 0.92
C THR A 21 -12.17 -3.41 1.84
N GLU A 22 -12.17 -2.20 1.26
CA GLU A 22 -12.19 -0.97 2.08
C GLU A 22 -13.43 -0.91 3.00
N LYS A 23 -14.55 -1.50 2.59
CA LYS A 23 -15.76 -1.61 3.41
C LYS A 23 -15.53 -2.45 4.67
N GLU A 24 -14.99 -3.67 4.51
CA GLU A 24 -14.68 -4.57 5.64
C GLU A 24 -13.62 -3.95 6.55
N LEU A 25 -12.62 -3.28 5.97
CA LEU A 25 -11.57 -2.62 6.72
C LEU A 25 -12.13 -1.45 7.55
N ARG A 26 -13.02 -0.65 6.97
CA ARG A 26 -13.73 0.43 7.67
C ARG A 26 -14.56 -0.09 8.84
N GLU A 27 -15.35 -1.13 8.60
CA GLU A 27 -16.23 -1.74 9.60
C GLU A 27 -15.42 -2.38 10.74
N SER A 28 -14.33 -3.07 10.41
CA SER A 28 -13.47 -3.76 11.38
C SER A 28 -12.58 -2.81 12.20
N CYS A 29 -12.31 -1.60 11.71
CA CYS A 29 -11.57 -0.56 12.42
C CYS A 29 -12.49 0.45 13.14
N GLY A 30 -13.79 0.49 12.81
CA GLY A 30 -14.74 1.47 13.35
C GLY A 30 -14.45 2.91 12.92
N LEU A 31 -13.85 3.09 11.74
CA LEU A 31 -13.46 4.39 11.20
C LEU A 31 -14.54 4.96 10.26
N ASP A 32 -14.51 6.27 10.06
CA ASP A 32 -15.24 6.88 8.94
C ASP A 32 -14.46 6.72 7.62
N ALA A 33 -15.10 7.10 6.51
CA ALA A 33 -14.49 6.96 5.19
C ALA A 33 -13.29 7.90 4.98
N ALA A 34 -13.30 9.09 5.59
CA ALA A 34 -12.25 10.08 5.41
C ALA A 34 -10.96 9.68 6.12
N ASP A 35 -11.08 9.20 7.36
CA ASP A 35 -9.97 8.69 8.17
C ASP A 35 -9.34 7.46 7.51
N LEU A 36 -10.15 6.51 7.04
CA LEU A 36 -9.65 5.34 6.32
C LEU A 36 -8.93 5.74 5.02
N THR A 37 -9.55 6.61 4.20
CA THR A 37 -8.96 7.06 2.93
C THR A 37 -7.61 7.76 3.17
N GLY A 38 -7.55 8.64 4.18
CA GLY A 38 -6.32 9.33 4.54
C GLY A 38 -5.23 8.36 5.02
N SER A 39 -5.61 7.34 5.78
CA SER A 39 -4.69 6.30 6.24
C SER A 39 -4.15 5.44 5.11
N LEU A 40 -5.03 4.92 4.24
CA LEU A 40 -4.65 4.13 3.07
C LEU A 40 -3.69 4.91 2.15
N ALA A 41 -3.95 6.20 1.93
CA ALA A 41 -3.07 7.04 1.14
C ALA A 41 -1.66 7.20 1.74
N ARG A 42 -1.52 7.25 3.07
CA ARG A 42 -0.21 7.32 3.75
C ARG A 42 0.52 5.99 3.72
N LEU A 43 -0.19 4.89 3.97
CA LEU A 43 0.35 3.53 3.93
C LEU A 43 0.82 3.14 2.52
N GLU A 44 0.05 3.48 1.49
CA GLU A 44 0.41 3.25 0.09
C GLU A 44 1.61 4.11 -0.33
N ARG A 45 1.63 5.39 0.08
CA ARG A 45 2.79 6.27 -0.12
C ARG A 45 4.06 5.74 0.54
N SER A 46 3.92 5.03 1.66
CA SER A 46 5.03 4.40 2.40
C SER A 46 5.41 3.03 1.83
N CYS A 47 4.76 2.59 0.74
CA CYS A 47 4.98 1.30 0.09
C CYS A 47 4.80 0.11 1.05
N LEU A 48 3.81 0.20 1.96
CA LEU A 48 3.45 -0.88 2.88
C LEU A 48 2.24 -1.70 2.41
N ILE A 49 1.37 -1.07 1.62
CA ILE A 49 0.15 -1.68 1.08
C ILE A 49 0.02 -1.35 -0.41
N GLU A 50 -0.88 -2.09 -1.06
CA GLU A 50 -1.38 -1.78 -2.40
C GLU A 50 -2.91 -1.80 -2.38
N ARG A 51 -3.51 -0.88 -3.12
CA ARG A 51 -4.92 -0.95 -3.52
C ARG A 51 -5.03 -1.56 -4.91
N CYS A 52 -5.79 -2.64 -5.03
CA CYS A 52 -6.15 -3.29 -6.28
C CYS A 52 -7.67 -3.20 -6.49
N GLU A 53 -8.16 -3.68 -7.63
CA GLU A 53 -9.61 -3.70 -7.92
C GLU A 53 -10.40 -4.52 -6.89
N GLU A 54 -9.78 -5.55 -6.32
CA GLU A 54 -10.38 -6.46 -5.35
C GLU A 54 -10.37 -5.89 -3.91
N GLY A 55 -9.57 -4.85 -3.63
CA GLY A 55 -9.47 -4.23 -2.32
C GLY A 55 -8.05 -3.82 -1.94
N VAL A 56 -7.68 -4.04 -0.69
CA VAL A 56 -6.40 -3.64 -0.10
C VAL A 56 -5.62 -4.88 0.33
N ARG A 57 -4.32 -4.92 0.06
CA ARG A 57 -3.42 -5.99 0.55
C ARG A 57 -2.11 -5.42 1.09
N MET A 58 -1.48 -6.17 1.97
CA MET A 58 -0.11 -5.88 2.41
C MET A 58 0.89 -6.20 1.28
N LEU A 59 1.94 -5.38 1.20
CA LEU A 59 3.13 -5.72 0.45
C LEU A 59 4.05 -6.55 1.32
N ASN A 60 4.64 -7.60 0.75
CA ASN A 60 5.74 -8.28 1.42
C ASN A 60 7.01 -7.40 1.39
N ILE A 61 8.01 -7.78 2.20
CA ILE A 61 9.26 -7.01 2.33
C ILE A 61 9.97 -6.81 0.99
N GLY A 62 9.96 -7.82 0.10
CA GLY A 62 10.58 -7.73 -1.22
C GLY A 62 9.86 -6.74 -2.12
N GLU A 63 8.54 -6.79 -2.17
CA GLU A 63 7.71 -5.84 -2.91
C GLU A 63 7.92 -4.41 -2.39
N ALA A 64 7.95 -4.21 -1.07
CA ALA A 64 8.17 -2.91 -0.44
C ALA A 64 9.55 -2.35 -0.81
N LEU A 65 10.62 -3.15 -0.71
CA LEU A 65 11.98 -2.74 -1.08
C LEU A 65 12.08 -2.36 -2.55
N ILE A 66 11.53 -3.19 -3.45
CA ILE A 66 11.53 -2.95 -4.89
C ILE A 66 10.77 -1.65 -5.22
N ARG A 67 9.58 -1.42 -4.65
CA ARG A 67 8.82 -0.18 -4.87
C ARG A 67 9.54 1.04 -4.35
N ASN A 68 10.18 0.95 -3.19
CA ASN A 68 10.98 2.04 -2.66
C ASN A 68 12.16 2.36 -3.58
N GLN A 69 12.86 1.34 -4.10
CA GLN A 69 13.94 1.55 -5.07
C GLN A 69 13.44 2.26 -6.32
N CYS A 70 12.35 1.78 -6.94
CA CYS A 70 11.77 2.43 -8.11
C CYS A 70 11.29 3.87 -7.84
N LYS A 71 10.82 4.15 -6.62
CA LYS A 71 10.30 5.47 -6.24
C LYS A 71 11.41 6.50 -5.98
N TYR A 72 12.53 6.08 -5.39
CA TYR A 72 13.58 6.99 -4.95
C TYR A 72 14.87 6.94 -5.80
N GLU A 73 15.00 5.98 -6.71
CA GLU A 73 16.12 5.90 -7.65
C GLU A 73 15.67 6.29 -9.07
N PRO A 74 15.69 7.60 -9.40
CA PRO A 74 15.23 8.11 -10.69
C PRO A 74 16.08 7.59 -11.86
N ASP A 75 17.35 7.25 -11.60
CA ASP A 75 18.31 6.76 -12.60
C ASP A 75 18.26 5.24 -12.76
N LEU A 76 17.35 4.55 -12.06
CA LEU A 76 17.16 3.12 -12.23
C LEU A 76 16.78 2.85 -13.70
N PRO A 77 17.56 2.02 -14.43
CA PRO A 77 17.28 1.72 -15.84
C PRO A 77 16.08 0.78 -16.00
N TYR A 78 15.27 0.60 -14.95
CA TYR A 78 14.12 -0.28 -14.93
C TYR A 78 12.89 0.45 -14.36
N THR A 79 11.71 0.10 -14.85
CA THR A 79 10.42 0.44 -14.23
C THR A 79 9.61 -0.82 -13.98
N ILE A 80 8.70 -0.77 -13.02
CA ILE A 80 7.81 -1.88 -12.69
C ILE A 80 6.38 -1.38 -12.79
N GLU A 81 5.63 -1.94 -13.73
CA GLU A 81 4.24 -1.59 -13.97
C GLU A 81 3.45 -2.89 -14.19
N ASN A 82 2.36 -3.09 -13.46
CA ASN A 82 1.48 -4.25 -13.58
C ASN A 82 2.23 -5.61 -13.50
N GLY A 83 3.25 -5.70 -12.65
CA GLY A 83 4.07 -6.92 -12.49
C GLY A 83 5.10 -7.15 -13.60
N VAL A 84 5.24 -6.23 -14.56
CA VAL A 84 6.25 -6.31 -15.62
C VAL A 84 7.42 -5.39 -15.32
N ILE A 85 8.63 -5.96 -15.32
CA ILE A 85 9.89 -5.21 -15.26
C ILE A 85 10.25 -4.77 -16.69
N LYS A 86 10.27 -3.46 -16.94
CA LYS A 86 10.64 -2.87 -18.23
C LYS A 86 12.00 -2.20 -18.11
N ALA A 87 12.92 -2.46 -19.05
CA ALA A 87 14.13 -1.66 -19.17
C ALA A 87 13.79 -0.31 -19.81
N ARG A 88 14.26 0.79 -19.22
CA ARG A 88 14.26 2.12 -19.86
C ARG A 88 15.26 2.08 -20.99
N LYS A 89 14.84 2.43 -22.21
CA LYS A 89 15.79 2.69 -23.29
C LYS A 89 16.45 4.03 -23.01
N ASN A 90 17.77 4.00 -22.84
CA ASN A 90 18.61 5.19 -22.94
C ASN A 90 18.54 5.76 -24.36
#